data_AF-A0A7V6M5Z0-F1
#
_entry.id   AF-A0A7V6M5Z0-F1
#
_cell.length_a   1.000
_cell.length_b   1.000
_cell.length_c   1.000
_cell.angle_alpha   90.00
_cell.angle_beta   90.00
_cell.angle_gamma   90.00
#
_symmetry.space_group_name_H-M   'P 1'
#
loop_
_entity.id
_entity.type
_entity.pdbx_description
1 polymer ?
#
loop_
_entity_poly.entity_id
_entity_poly.type
_entity_poly.pdbx_seq_one_letter_code
_entity_poly.pdbx_strand_id
1 'polypeptide(L)' 'MEKEYLIDYDMFTTGEIIKIINFMRLIERTKNENIDPSLLKEKYNEYRNILRNKALEKKYDKMLYNKSQVSIYEVMKSLK' A
#
# COMPACT_ATOMS: atom_id res chain seq x y z
N MET A 1 -0.60 -19.44 -5.99
CA MET A 1 -1.80 -18.64 -6.33
C MET A 1 -1.36 -17.20 -6.43
N GLU A 2 -1.38 -16.65 -7.64
CA GLU A 2 -1.05 -15.25 -7.87
C GLU A 2 -2.01 -14.37 -7.08
N LYS A 3 -1.40 -13.53 -6.28
CA LYS A 3 -2.07 -12.71 -5.29
C LYS A 3 -2.46 -11.42 -5.99
N GLU A 4 -3.60 -11.38 -6.66
CA GLU A 4 -4.07 -10.18 -7.38
C GLU A 4 -4.57 -9.10 -6.40
N TYR A 5 -4.33 -7.84 -6.75
CA TYR A 5 -4.89 -6.68 -6.08
C TYR A 5 -6.03 -6.16 -6.93
N LEU A 6 -7.23 -6.04 -6.36
CA LEU A 6 -8.42 -5.52 -7.04
C LEU A 6 -8.36 -3.99 -7.06
N ILE A 7 -7.46 -3.46 -7.88
CA ILE A 7 -7.32 -2.04 -8.19
C ILE A 7 -8.28 -1.73 -9.34
N ASP A 8 -8.92 -0.57 -9.29
CA ASP A 8 -9.77 -0.10 -10.37
C ASP A 8 -8.87 0.43 -11.49
N TYR A 9 -8.71 -0.35 -12.56
CA TYR A 9 -7.78 -0.05 -13.65
C TYR A 9 -8.24 1.14 -14.50
N ASP A 10 -9.52 1.52 -14.45
CA ASP A 10 -10.06 2.67 -15.16
C ASP A 10 -9.83 3.98 -14.40
N MET A 11 -9.52 3.90 -13.10
CA MET A 11 -9.27 5.07 -12.24
C MET A 11 -7.82 5.58 -12.26
N PHE A 12 -6.88 4.76 -12.70
CA PHE A 12 -5.44 5.05 -12.57
C PHE A 12 -4.70 4.76 -13.86
N THR A 13 -3.68 5.55 -14.14
CA THR A 13 -2.74 5.24 -15.21
C THR A 13 -1.94 3.97 -14.87
N THR A 14 -1.42 3.28 -15.88
CA THR A 14 -0.56 2.09 -15.66
C THR A 14 0.61 2.37 -14.72
N GLY A 15 1.22 3.56 -14.82
CA GLY A 15 2.32 3.97 -13.94
C GLY A 15 1.89 4.13 -12.48
N GLU A 16 0.70 4.67 -12.24
CA GLU A 16 0.12 4.81 -10.89
C GLU A 16 -0.25 3.45 -10.29
N ILE A 17 -0.81 2.55 -11.10
CA ILE A 17 -1.14 1.18 -10.68
C ILE A 17 0.12 0.45 -10.23
N ILE A 18 1.20 0.55 -11.00
CA ILE A 18 2.51 -0.04 -10.63
C ILE A 18 2.98 0.51 -9.28
N LYS A 19 2.87 1.83 -9.06
CA LYS A 19 3.27 2.46 -7.79
C LYS A 19 2.41 1.98 -6.62
N ILE A 20 1.10 1.86 -6.79
CA ILE A 20 0.18 1.32 -5.78
C ILE A 20 0.60 -0.12 -5.42
N ILE A 21 0.75 -0.99 -6.41
CA ILE A 21 1.12 -2.40 -6.21
C ILE A 21 2.48 -2.51 -5.51
N ASN A 22 3.47 -1.73 -5.95
CA ASN A 22 4.80 -1.74 -5.36
C ASN A 22 4.78 -1.27 -3.90
N PHE A 23 3.99 -0.24 -3.58
CA PHE A 23 3.81 0.19 -2.20
C PHE A 23 3.15 -0.89 -1.35
N MET A 24 2.08 -1.54 -1.85
CA MET A 24 1.42 -2.63 -1.11
C MET A 24 2.38 -3.80 -0.84
N ARG A 25 3.20 -4.19 -1.83
CA ARG A 25 4.25 -5.21 -1.66
C ARG A 25 5.32 -4.78 -0.65
N LEU A 26 5.71 -3.51 -0.64
CA LEU A 26 6.65 -2.97 0.34
C LEU A 26 6.11 -3.09 1.76
N ILE A 27 4.82 -2.81 1.97
CA ILE A 27 4.16 -3.01 3.25
C ILE A 27 4.08 -4.50 3.61
N GLU A 28 3.77 -5.41 2.68
CA GLU A 28 3.79 -6.85 2.99
C GLU A 28 5.16 -7.34 3.49
N ARG A 29 6.25 -6.78 2.94
CA ARG A 29 7.62 -7.15 3.34
C ARG A 29 7.95 -6.76 4.78
N THR A 30 7.32 -5.73 5.34
CA THR A 30 7.57 -5.34 6.74
C THR A 30 7.18 -6.42 7.74
N LYS A 31 6.43 -7.44 7.32
CA LYS A 31 6.13 -8.62 8.13
C LYS A 31 7.36 -9.45 8.48
N ASN A 32 8.33 -9.52 7.56
CA ASN A 32 9.48 -10.42 7.67
C ASN A 32 10.82 -9.67 7.66
N GLU A 33 10.81 -8.40 7.28
CA GLU A 33 12.01 -7.59 7.05
C GLU A 33 11.89 -6.23 7.75
N ASN A 34 13.01 -5.74 8.28
CA ASN A 34 13.12 -4.35 8.69
C ASN A 34 13.36 -3.48 7.46
N ILE A 35 12.35 -2.70 7.09
CA ILE A 35 12.41 -1.77 5.96
C ILE A 35 12.76 -0.37 6.49
N ASP A 36 13.58 0.37 5.74
CA ASP A 36 13.94 1.75 6.07
C ASP A 36 12.68 2.63 6.27
N PRO A 37 12.50 3.24 7.46
CA PRO A 37 11.38 4.13 7.74
C PRO A 37 11.27 5.31 6.76
N SER A 38 12.39 5.83 6.24
CA SER A 38 12.38 6.95 5.30
C SER A 38 11.76 6.54 3.97
N LEU A 39 12.16 5.37 3.45
CA LEU A 39 11.58 4.77 2.25
C LEU A 39 10.07 4.51 2.40
N LEU A 40 9.64 3.97 3.55
CA LEU A 40 8.22 3.74 3.82
C LEU A 40 7.40 5.04 3.79
N LYS A 41 7.92 6.11 4.42
CA LYS A 41 7.28 7.43 4.43
C LYS A 41 7.20 8.03 3.02
N GLU A 42 8.28 7.96 2.24
CA GLU A 42 8.31 8.44 0.85
C GLU A 42 7.24 7.74 0.00
N LYS A 43 7.24 6.40 -0.02
CA LYS A 43 6.30 5.63 -0.84
C LYS A 43 4.86 5.73 -0.36
N TYR A 44 4.64 5.89 0.95
CA TYR A 44 3.31 6.18 1.49
C TYR A 44 2.80 7.54 1.00
N ASN A 45 3.64 8.57 0.96
CA ASN A 45 3.25 9.88 0.44
C ASN A 45 2.91 9.82 -1.06
N GLU A 46 3.71 9.10 -1.86
CA GLU A 46 3.39 8.87 -3.27
C GLU A 46 2.03 8.16 -3.44
N TYR A 47 1.82 7.07 -2.70
CA TYR A 47 0.56 6.32 -2.69
C TYR A 47 -0.64 7.22 -2.33
N ARG A 48 -0.51 8.03 -1.27
CA ARG A 48 -1.54 8.99 -0.83
C ARG A 48 -1.86 10.03 -1.90
N ASN A 49 -0.83 10.52 -2.59
CA ASN A 49 -0.96 11.52 -3.65
C ASN A 49 -1.63 10.99 -4.93
N ILE A 50 -1.51 9.69 -5.18
CA ILE A 50 -2.21 8.99 -6.28
C ILE A 50 -3.68 8.81 -5.91
N LEU A 51 -3.98 8.29 -4.72
CA LEU A 51 -5.36 7.98 -4.34
C LEU A 51 -6.22 9.23 -4.12
N ARG A 52 -5.65 10.26 -3.47
CA ARG A 52 -6.33 11.52 -3.08
C ARG A 52 -7.68 11.31 -2.37
N ASN A 53 -7.93 10.12 -1.83
CA ASN A 53 -9.23 9.71 -1.32
C ASN A 53 -9.06 8.75 -0.15
N LYS A 54 -9.52 9.19 1.04
CA LYS A 54 -9.40 8.44 2.28
C LYS A 54 -10.24 7.16 2.32
N ALA A 55 -11.34 7.09 1.57
CA ALA A 55 -12.14 5.87 1.46
C ALA A 55 -11.41 4.80 0.64
N LEU A 56 -10.72 5.19 -0.43
CA LEU A 56 -9.85 4.29 -1.20
C LEU A 56 -8.67 3.79 -0.35
N GLU A 57 -8.03 4.66 0.43
CA GLU A 57 -6.97 4.27 1.36
C GLU A 57 -7.45 3.15 2.31
N LYS A 58 -8.63 3.31 2.92
CA LYS A 58 -9.23 2.29 3.81
C LYS A 58 -9.58 1.00 3.07
N LYS A 59 -10.12 1.10 1.85
CA LYS A 59 -10.48 -0.07 1.03
C LYS A 59 -9.24 -0.92 0.74
N TYR A 60 -8.14 -0.27 0.34
CA TYR A 60 -6.89 -0.96 0.01
C TYR A 60 -6.14 -1.47 1.24
N ASP A 61 -6.17 -0.74 2.36
CA ASP A 61 -5.66 -1.24 3.63
C ASP A 61 -6.39 -2.52 4.06
N LYS A 62 -7.73 -2.53 4.01
CA LYS A 62 -8.54 -3.74 4.30
C LYS A 62 -8.21 -4.88 3.35
N MET A 63 -8.05 -4.59 2.05
CA MET A 63 -7.68 -5.59 1.05
C MET A 63 -6.31 -6.21 1.35
N LEU A 64 -5.31 -5.39 1.70
CA LEU A 64 -3.99 -5.85 2.07
C LEU A 64 -4.03 -6.72 3.32
N TYR A 65 -4.73 -6.24 4.35
CA TYR A 65 -4.86 -6.92 5.63
C TYR A 65 -5.49 -8.30 5.47
N ASN A 66 -6.61 -8.41 4.75
CA ASN A 66 -7.27 -9.69 4.51
C ASN A 66 -6.34 -10.72 3.86
N LYS A 67 -5.38 -10.27 3.05
CA LYS A 67 -4.52 -11.11 2.21
C LYS A 67 -3.16 -11.44 2.81
N SER A 68 -2.62 -10.55 3.63
CA SER A 68 -1.25 -10.63 4.17
C SER A 68 -1.21 -10.66 5.69
N GLN A 69 -2.31 -10.29 6.34
CA GLN A 69 -2.43 -9.97 7.77
C GLN A 69 -1.52 -8.79 8.18
N VAL A 70 -1.24 -7.88 7.23
CA VAL A 70 -0.51 -6.63 7.45
C VAL A 70 -1.39 -5.44 7.08
N SER A 71 -1.47 -4.45 7.96
CA SER A 71 -2.20 -3.20 7.72
C SER A 71 -1.22 -2.07 7.41
N ILE A 72 -1.50 -1.32 6.35
CA ILE A 72 -0.83 -0.07 6.01
C ILE A 72 -0.96 0.91 7.18
N TYR A 73 -2.16 1.02 7.77
CA TYR A 73 -2.41 1.94 8.86
C TYR A 73 -1.54 1.64 10.09
N GLU A 74 -1.52 0.38 10.54
CA GLU A 74 -0.73 -0.01 11.72
C GLU A 74 0.78 0.13 11.46
N VAL A 75 1.26 -0.25 10.27
CA VAL A 75 2.67 -0.07 9.89
C VAL A 75 3.04 1.41 9.88
N MET A 76 2.24 2.28 9.28
CA MET A 76 2.56 3.71 9.27
C MET A 76 2.42 4.37 10.65
N LYS A 77 1.54 3.84 11.51
CA LYS A 77 1.36 4.29 12.89
C LYS A 77 2.57 3.94 13.76
N SER A 78 3.21 2.79 13.56
CA SER A 78 4.42 2.40 14.31
C SER A 78 5.68 3.18 13.93
N LEU A 79 5.65 3.96 12.84
CA LEU A 79 6.75 4.83 12.40
C LEU A 79 6.67 6.27 12.95
N LYS A 80 5.62 6.57 13.73
CA LYS A 80 5.42 7.85 14.43
C LYS A 80 6.02 7.76 15.83
#